data_AF-A0A9W7EHD5-F1
#
_entry.id   AF-A0A9W7EHD5-F1
#
_cell.length_a   1.000
_cell.length_b   1.000
_cell.length_c   1.000
_cell.angle_alpha   90.00
_cell.angle_beta   90.00
_cell.angle_gamma   90.00
#
_symmetry.space_group_name_H-M   'P 1'
#
loop_
_entity.id
_entity.type
_entity.pdbx_description
1 polymer ?
#
loop_
_entity_poly.entity_id
_entity_poly.type
_entity_poly.pdbx_seq_one_letter_code
_entity_poly.pdbx_strand_id
1 'polypeptide(L)'
;MDSLKLPAIGGGGGGGTTPMPQNNNSTILSPFGGGNDAQMLGSLGGSVEKKKKKKKKNGDKDRSLKAGGELESLDMEREAKKERKRRKEEKRRRKLAAAAAASGGDGGVGDCGGQEGQPPLMANSAPIHLQQDPGMTPKNFMLESAMSISGDVSRMSPFFADNVDQSQDGPYSLGSGEKLVVKKGKTRGEENHDKDERRRKKEKKRKKKEIKAAIMLQNVFRSKFARAVAHRMRRHKLFALAAQSGVLLACEGTEQGLTGWYQQTEESIPVYYEVNERGEWKLIM
;
A
#
# COMPACT_ATOMS: atom_id res chain seq x y z
N MET A 1 57.38 -24.80 48.97
CA MET A 1 56.95 -24.76 47.56
C MET A 1 55.55 -25.29 47.56
N ASP A 2 54.62 -24.34 47.53
CA ASP A 2 53.36 -24.44 48.23
C ASP A 2 52.28 -25.09 47.38
N SER A 3 51.73 -26.16 47.91
CA SER A 3 50.57 -26.87 47.37
C SER A 3 49.31 -26.03 47.56
N LEU A 4 48.84 -25.43 46.47
CA LEU A 4 47.59 -24.69 46.40
C LEU A 4 46.40 -25.63 46.52
N LYS A 5 45.70 -25.51 47.65
CA LYS A 5 44.49 -26.25 48.02
C LYS A 5 43.28 -25.49 47.47
N LEU A 6 42.60 -26.05 46.48
CA LEU A 6 41.34 -25.51 45.95
C LEU A 6 40.19 -25.74 46.94
N PRO A 7 39.32 -24.75 47.19
CA PRO A 7 38.12 -24.96 47.98
C PRO A 7 37.04 -25.69 47.17
N ALA A 8 36.43 -26.68 47.82
CA ALA A 8 35.26 -27.39 47.31
C ALA A 8 34.07 -26.42 47.19
N ILE A 9 33.58 -26.24 45.96
CA ILE A 9 32.31 -25.54 45.69
C ILE A 9 31.20 -26.54 45.99
N GLY A 10 30.62 -26.42 47.19
CA GLY A 10 29.47 -27.18 47.63
C GLY A 10 28.24 -26.88 46.77
N GLY A 11 27.60 -27.96 46.30
CA GLY A 11 26.28 -27.91 45.70
C GLY A 11 25.25 -27.50 46.76
N GLY A 12 24.79 -26.25 46.68
CA GLY A 12 23.62 -25.76 47.40
C GLY A 12 22.40 -25.81 46.49
N GLY A 13 21.64 -26.90 46.56
CA GLY A 13 20.27 -26.94 46.05
C GLY A 13 19.40 -26.01 46.88
N GLY A 14 19.19 -24.79 46.38
CA GLY A 14 18.29 -23.80 46.95
C GLY A 14 17.09 -23.60 46.04
N GLY A 15 16.00 -24.33 46.30
CA GLY A 15 14.68 -24.03 45.74
C GLY A 15 14.18 -22.69 46.27
N GLY A 16 14.61 -21.60 45.65
CA GLY A 16 14.10 -20.26 45.89
C GLY A 16 12.87 -20.02 45.04
N THR A 17 11.68 -20.23 45.59
CA THR A 17 10.44 -19.65 45.07
C THR A 17 10.56 -18.13 45.20
N THR A 18 10.99 -17.45 44.15
CA THR A 18 10.94 -16.00 44.06
C THR A 18 9.48 -15.55 44.13
N PRO A 19 9.09 -14.68 45.09
CA PRO A 19 7.76 -14.09 45.09
C PRO A 19 7.61 -13.19 43.87
N MET A 20 6.50 -13.35 43.14
CA MET A 20 6.14 -12.45 42.06
C MET A 20 6.04 -11.01 42.58
N PRO A 21 6.56 -10.01 41.85
CA PRO A 21 6.32 -8.62 42.19
C PRO A 21 4.83 -8.33 42.04
N GLN A 22 4.18 -8.00 43.17
CA GLN A 22 2.85 -7.41 43.14
C GLN A 22 2.93 -6.07 42.42
N ASN A 23 2.36 -6.03 41.21
CA ASN A 23 2.20 -4.84 40.40
C ASN A 23 1.14 -3.94 41.05
N ASN A 24 1.56 -3.09 41.97
CA ASN A 24 0.76 -1.99 42.51
C ASN A 24 0.81 -0.79 41.58
N ASN A 25 0.35 -0.95 40.33
CA ASN A 25 -0.07 0.20 39.51
C ASN A 25 -1.53 0.52 39.81
N SER A 26 -1.78 1.07 40.99
CA SER A 26 -2.94 1.93 41.21
C SER A 26 -2.66 3.27 40.53
N THR A 27 -2.74 3.31 39.21
CA THR A 27 -2.80 4.58 38.48
C THR A 27 -4.13 5.22 38.81
N ILE A 28 -4.05 6.19 39.71
CA ILE A 28 -5.08 7.17 40.02
C ILE A 28 -5.54 7.79 38.69
N LEU A 29 -6.78 7.46 38.31
CA LEU A 29 -7.54 8.19 37.30
C LEU A 29 -7.85 9.57 37.88
N SER A 30 -6.94 10.52 37.68
CA SER A 30 -7.26 11.94 37.80
C SER A 30 -8.19 12.31 36.65
N PRO A 31 -9.40 12.84 36.90
CA PRO A 31 -10.23 13.41 35.85
C PRO A 31 -9.60 14.75 35.47
N PHE A 32 -9.00 14.83 34.27
CA PHE A 32 -8.69 16.12 33.67
C PHE A 32 -10.00 16.83 33.32
N GLY A 33 -10.53 17.56 34.31
CA GLY A 33 -11.38 18.71 34.12
C GLY A 33 -10.55 19.80 33.45
N GLY A 34 -10.63 19.89 32.13
CA GLY A 34 -10.25 21.07 31.36
C GLY A 34 -11.48 21.95 31.19
N GLY A 35 -11.68 22.86 32.14
CA GLY A 35 -12.65 23.94 32.02
C GLY A 35 -12.25 24.87 30.88
N ASN A 36 -13.17 25.08 29.94
CA ASN A 36 -13.13 26.24 29.06
C ASN A 36 -14.20 27.22 29.57
N ASP A 37 -13.79 28.04 30.53
CA ASP A 37 -14.38 29.34 30.78
C ASP A 37 -14.10 30.23 29.56
N ALA A 38 -15.07 30.30 28.66
CA ALA A 38 -15.19 31.40 27.71
C ALA A 38 -16.48 32.14 28.04
N GLN A 39 -16.36 33.02 29.04
CA GLN A 39 -17.35 34.06 29.30
C GLN A 39 -17.47 35.00 28.10
N MET A 40 -18.72 35.35 27.82
CA MET A 40 -19.19 36.69 27.48
C MET A 40 -18.61 37.33 26.21
N LEU A 41 -19.42 37.37 25.15
CA LEU A 41 -19.81 38.60 24.47
C LEU A 41 -21.08 38.32 23.66
N GLY A 42 -22.16 39.03 24.00
CA GLY A 42 -23.48 38.83 23.41
C GLY A 42 -23.62 39.37 21.99
N SER A 43 -24.66 38.92 21.29
CA SER A 43 -25.45 39.79 20.41
C SER A 43 -26.75 39.11 19.99
N LEU A 44 -27.85 39.65 20.52
CA LEU A 44 -29.06 40.07 19.82
C LEU A 44 -29.71 39.09 18.81
N GLY A 45 -30.82 38.50 19.27
CA GLY A 45 -32.14 38.72 18.67
C GLY A 45 -32.35 38.29 17.20
N GLY A 46 -33.13 37.23 17.00
CA GLY A 46 -33.61 36.86 15.66
C GLY A 46 -34.70 35.82 15.69
N SER A 47 -35.91 36.26 16.03
CA SER A 47 -37.17 35.53 15.92
C SER A 47 -37.38 34.96 14.51
N VAL A 48 -37.54 33.65 14.37
CA VAL A 48 -38.26 33.05 13.23
C VAL A 48 -39.07 31.84 13.68
N GLU A 49 -40.27 32.16 14.15
CA GLU A 49 -41.53 31.63 13.64
C GLU A 49 -41.62 30.10 13.37
N LYS A 50 -42.20 29.41 14.36
CA LYS A 50 -42.84 28.10 14.19
C LYS A 50 -43.96 28.20 13.13
N LYS A 51 -43.75 27.66 11.93
CA LYS A 51 -44.85 27.44 10.96
C LYS A 51 -44.88 26.00 10.44
N LYS A 52 -45.99 25.34 10.78
CA LYS A 52 -46.74 24.34 10.01
C LYS A 52 -46.03 23.03 9.62
N LYS A 53 -46.13 22.11 10.58
CA LYS A 53 -46.37 20.68 10.36
C LYS A 53 -47.69 20.49 9.61
N LYS A 54 -47.69 20.31 8.28
CA LYS A 54 -48.85 19.76 7.54
C LYS A 54 -48.45 19.13 6.19
N LYS A 55 -48.58 17.81 6.13
CA LYS A 55 -49.15 17.03 5.02
C LYS A 55 -48.38 17.03 3.68
N LYS A 56 -47.58 15.99 3.48
CA LYS A 56 -47.37 15.36 2.15
C LYS A 56 -47.01 13.88 2.32
N LYS A 57 -48.03 13.07 2.67
CA LYS A 57 -48.12 11.67 2.23
C LYS A 57 -48.77 11.71 0.84
N ASN A 58 -48.30 10.88 -0.08
CA ASN A 58 -48.74 10.66 -1.47
C ASN A 58 -47.69 11.14 -2.48
N GLY A 59 -46.71 10.29 -2.78
CA GLY A 59 -45.76 10.49 -3.87
C GLY A 59 -44.81 9.34 -4.14
N ASP A 60 -45.12 8.11 -3.71
CA ASP A 60 -44.18 6.96 -3.80
C ASP A 60 -44.63 5.82 -4.73
N LYS A 61 -45.71 5.99 -5.51
CA LYS A 61 -46.18 4.91 -6.41
C LYS A 61 -45.67 4.97 -7.86
N ASP A 62 -45.05 6.08 -8.29
CA ASP A 62 -44.61 6.24 -9.69
C ASP A 62 -43.09 6.03 -9.91
N ARG A 63 -42.33 5.63 -8.88
CA ARG A 63 -40.88 5.38 -9.01
C ARG A 63 -40.49 3.92 -9.28
N SER A 64 -41.41 2.96 -9.22
CA SER A 64 -41.04 1.53 -9.40
C SER A 64 -40.88 1.10 -10.86
N LEU A 65 -41.40 1.85 -11.85
CA LEU A 65 -41.31 1.46 -13.27
C LEU A 65 -40.12 2.05 -14.04
N LYS A 66 -39.28 2.89 -13.41
CA LYS A 66 -38.11 3.51 -14.06
C LYS A 66 -36.76 2.86 -13.76
N ALA A 67 -36.71 1.88 -12.85
CA ALA A 67 -35.46 1.21 -12.46
C ALA A 67 -35.03 0.08 -13.42
N GLY A 68 -35.91 -0.37 -14.33
CA GLY A 68 -35.59 -1.46 -15.27
C GLY A 68 -34.71 -1.04 -16.46
N GLY A 69 -34.82 0.21 -16.93
CA GLY A 69 -34.10 0.68 -18.13
C GLY A 69 -32.65 1.12 -17.90
N GLU A 70 -32.26 1.44 -16.65
CA GLU A 70 -30.88 1.86 -16.37
C GLU A 70 -29.89 0.68 -16.36
N LEU A 71 -30.35 -0.54 -16.04
CA LEU A 71 -29.46 -1.70 -15.96
C LEU A 71 -28.95 -2.13 -17.34
N GLU A 72 -29.82 -2.17 -18.36
CA GLU A 72 -29.44 -2.52 -19.74
C GLU A 72 -28.46 -1.51 -20.35
N SER A 73 -28.58 -0.22 -19.98
CA SER A 73 -27.68 0.82 -20.47
C SER A 73 -26.23 0.65 -19.96
N LEU A 74 -26.07 0.12 -18.73
CA LEU A 74 -24.76 -0.10 -18.13
C LEU A 74 -24.05 -1.33 -18.72
N ASP A 75 -24.80 -2.37 -19.09
CA ASP A 75 -24.23 -3.55 -19.71
C ASP A 75 -23.80 -3.29 -21.15
N MET A 76 -24.58 -2.53 -21.93
CA MET A 76 -24.16 -2.07 -23.26
C MET A 76 -22.90 -1.18 -23.19
N GLU A 77 -22.78 -0.30 -22.18
CA GLU A 77 -21.58 0.53 -22.02
C GLU A 77 -20.33 -0.32 -21.65
N ARG A 78 -20.53 -1.39 -20.85
CA ARG A 78 -19.46 -2.33 -20.49
C ARG A 78 -18.99 -3.13 -21.71
N GLU A 79 -19.90 -3.61 -22.54
CA GLU A 79 -19.56 -4.32 -23.78
C GLU A 79 -18.83 -3.42 -24.78
N ALA A 80 -19.32 -2.20 -25.00
CA ALA A 80 -18.66 -1.23 -25.88
C ALA A 80 -17.22 -0.90 -25.42
N LYS A 81 -16.98 -0.86 -24.09
CA LYS A 81 -15.64 -0.67 -23.51
C LYS A 81 -14.74 -1.90 -23.73
N LYS A 82 -15.27 -3.12 -23.58
CA LYS A 82 -14.53 -4.36 -23.85
C LYS A 82 -14.13 -4.43 -25.33
N GLU A 83 -15.05 -4.09 -26.22
CA GLU A 83 -14.81 -4.10 -27.66
C GLU A 83 -13.75 -3.07 -28.08
N ARG A 84 -13.79 -1.87 -27.50
CA ARG A 84 -12.75 -0.85 -27.72
C ARG A 84 -11.36 -1.30 -27.24
N LYS A 85 -11.28 -2.10 -26.17
CA LYS A 85 -10.02 -2.70 -25.69
C LYS A 85 -9.51 -3.77 -26.66
N ARG A 86 -10.36 -4.70 -27.09
CA ARG A 86 -10.02 -5.73 -28.09
C ARG A 86 -9.48 -5.12 -29.38
N ARG A 87 -10.15 -4.09 -29.91
CA ARG A 87 -9.71 -3.39 -31.12
C ARG A 87 -8.36 -2.66 -30.95
N LYS A 88 -8.06 -2.14 -29.75
CA LYS A 88 -6.73 -1.53 -29.46
C LYS A 88 -5.64 -2.59 -29.39
N GLU A 89 -5.91 -3.71 -28.73
CA GLU A 89 -4.97 -4.83 -28.59
C GLU A 89 -4.66 -5.47 -29.95
N GLU A 90 -5.69 -5.67 -30.78
CA GLU A 90 -5.53 -6.18 -32.14
C GLU A 90 -4.67 -5.23 -32.99
N LYS A 91 -4.88 -3.91 -32.90
CA LYS A 91 -4.00 -2.92 -33.55
C LYS A 91 -2.55 -3.01 -33.07
N ARG A 92 -2.30 -3.27 -31.79
CA ARG A 92 -0.94 -3.48 -31.27
C ARG A 92 -0.33 -4.78 -31.81
N ARG A 93 -1.10 -5.87 -31.88
CA ARG A 93 -0.66 -7.15 -32.48
C ARG A 93 -0.31 -6.97 -33.95
N ARG A 94 -1.16 -6.29 -34.74
CA ARG A 94 -0.86 -5.99 -36.15
C ARG A 94 0.38 -5.12 -36.31
N LYS A 95 0.59 -4.13 -35.44
CA LYS A 95 1.80 -3.28 -35.48
C LYS A 95 3.07 -4.06 -35.14
N LEU A 96 3.02 -4.96 -34.16
CA LEU A 96 4.15 -5.84 -33.81
C LEU A 96 4.44 -6.86 -34.92
N ALA A 97 3.40 -7.45 -35.52
CA ALA A 97 3.57 -8.36 -36.66
C ALA A 97 4.17 -7.65 -37.88
N ALA A 98 3.72 -6.42 -38.18
CA ALA A 98 4.29 -5.60 -39.24
C ALA A 98 5.75 -5.21 -38.95
N ALA A 99 6.08 -4.88 -37.69
CA ALA A 99 7.47 -4.61 -37.29
C ALA A 99 8.36 -5.85 -37.42
N ALA A 100 7.88 -7.03 -37.02
CA ALA A 100 8.59 -8.29 -37.18
C ALA A 100 8.82 -8.66 -38.66
N ALA A 101 7.81 -8.43 -39.52
CA ALA A 101 7.94 -8.62 -40.96
C ALA A 101 8.95 -7.62 -41.59
N ALA A 102 8.98 -6.38 -41.11
CA ALA A 102 9.93 -5.38 -41.56
C ALA A 102 11.37 -5.64 -41.07
N SER A 103 11.53 -6.26 -39.89
CA SER A 103 12.85 -6.66 -39.37
C SER A 103 13.36 -8.00 -39.89
N GLY A 104 12.55 -8.75 -40.64
CA GLY A 104 12.90 -10.05 -41.21
C GLY A 104 13.72 -9.97 -42.52
N GLY A 105 14.21 -8.79 -42.89
CA GLY A 105 15.08 -8.61 -44.04
C GLY A 105 16.54 -8.88 -43.67
N ASP A 106 17.10 -9.91 -44.28
CA ASP A 106 18.55 -10.13 -44.44
C ASP A 106 19.32 -10.71 -43.24
N GLY A 107 18.75 -11.77 -42.65
CA GLY A 107 19.51 -12.70 -41.79
C GLY A 107 20.13 -13.80 -42.63
N GLY A 108 21.29 -13.51 -43.22
CA GLY A 108 22.12 -14.49 -43.92
C GLY A 108 22.35 -15.76 -43.09
N VAL A 109 22.34 -16.89 -43.79
CA VAL A 109 22.55 -18.24 -43.29
C VAL A 109 23.96 -18.34 -42.67
N GLY A 110 24.04 -18.17 -41.35
CA GLY A 110 25.21 -18.45 -40.54
C GLY A 110 25.01 -19.75 -39.77
N ASP A 111 25.30 -20.86 -40.43
CA ASP A 111 25.43 -22.19 -39.84
C ASP A 111 26.60 -22.17 -38.85
N CYS A 112 26.30 -22.19 -37.55
CA CYS A 112 27.29 -22.32 -36.48
C CYS A 112 26.83 -23.42 -35.53
N GLY A 113 27.17 -24.67 -35.86
CA GLY A 113 27.16 -25.78 -34.93
C GLY A 113 28.00 -25.46 -33.69
N GLY A 114 27.37 -25.44 -32.52
CA GLY A 114 28.01 -25.19 -31.24
C GLY A 114 27.47 -26.17 -30.21
N GLN A 115 28.38 -27.02 -29.73
CA GLN A 115 28.15 -28.24 -28.98
C GLN A 115 27.38 -28.08 -27.66
N GLU A 116 26.61 -29.12 -27.36
CA GLU A 116 25.91 -29.39 -26.11
C GLU A 116 26.88 -29.49 -24.93
N GLY A 117 26.92 -28.44 -24.09
CA GLY A 117 27.56 -28.48 -22.78
C GLY A 117 26.58 -29.00 -21.73
N GLN A 118 26.80 -30.23 -21.25
CA GLN A 118 26.07 -30.82 -20.12
C GLN A 118 26.19 -29.96 -18.85
N PRO A 119 25.09 -29.74 -18.10
CA PRO A 119 25.16 -29.08 -16.80
C PRO A 119 25.76 -30.02 -15.73
N PRO A 120 26.60 -29.51 -14.82
CA PRO A 120 27.21 -30.31 -13.76
C PRO A 120 26.16 -30.72 -12.72
N LEU A 121 26.17 -32.01 -12.39
CA LEU A 121 25.38 -32.65 -11.35
C LEU A 121 25.75 -32.04 -9.98
N MET A 122 24.85 -31.25 -9.40
CA MET A 122 24.98 -30.72 -8.05
C MET A 122 24.78 -31.84 -7.02
N ALA A 123 25.74 -31.92 -6.09
CA ALA A 123 25.85 -32.94 -5.06
C ALA A 123 24.68 -32.92 -4.07
N ASN A 124 24.24 -34.13 -3.71
CA ASN A 124 23.25 -34.39 -2.67
C ASN A 124 23.78 -34.00 -1.28
N SER A 125 23.27 -32.90 -0.73
CA SER A 125 23.41 -32.56 0.68
C SER A 125 22.41 -33.36 1.51
N ALA A 126 22.93 -34.14 2.46
CA ALA A 126 22.17 -35.00 3.35
C ALA A 126 21.24 -34.20 4.29
N PRO A 127 20.07 -34.75 4.66
CA PRO A 127 19.13 -34.08 5.56
C PRO A 127 19.66 -34.06 6.99
N ILE A 128 19.85 -32.86 7.54
CA ILE A 128 20.13 -32.63 8.96
C ILE A 128 18.86 -32.96 9.74
N HIS A 129 18.89 -34.03 10.52
CA HIS A 129 17.81 -34.46 11.40
C HIS A 129 17.80 -33.55 12.64
N LEU A 130 16.95 -32.52 12.62
CA LEU A 130 16.74 -31.62 13.74
C LEU A 130 15.83 -32.31 14.76
N GLN A 131 16.42 -32.75 15.86
CA GLN A 131 15.75 -33.38 16.99
C GLN A 131 14.90 -32.30 17.72
N GLN A 132 13.59 -32.34 17.52
CA GLN A 132 12.64 -31.45 18.19
C GLN A 132 12.31 -32.00 19.58
N ASP A 133 12.62 -31.25 20.62
CA ASP A 133 12.20 -31.55 22.00
C ASP A 133 10.67 -31.43 22.16
N PRO A 134 9.96 -32.48 22.59
CA PRO A 134 8.53 -32.43 22.84
C PRO A 134 8.26 -31.88 24.25
N GLY A 135 8.07 -30.56 24.38
CA GLY A 135 7.81 -29.99 25.72
C GLY A 135 7.13 -28.63 25.84
N MET A 136 7.04 -27.81 24.79
CA MET A 136 6.36 -26.51 24.90
C MET A 136 4.98 -26.55 24.27
N THR A 137 3.96 -26.74 25.10
CA THR A 137 2.59 -26.41 24.72
C THR A 137 2.49 -24.89 24.55
N PRO A 138 2.08 -24.38 23.37
CA PRO A 138 1.85 -22.96 23.19
C PRO A 138 0.63 -22.57 24.01
N LYS A 139 0.86 -22.02 25.20
CA LYS A 139 -0.19 -21.34 25.96
C LYS A 139 -0.65 -20.15 25.13
N ASN A 140 -1.81 -20.33 24.50
CA ASN A 140 -2.78 -19.32 24.10
C ASN A 140 -2.29 -17.87 24.23
N PHE A 141 -1.45 -17.44 23.29
CA PHE A 141 -1.24 -16.02 23.05
C PHE A 141 -2.39 -15.58 22.12
N MET A 142 -3.60 -15.54 22.69
CA MET A 142 -4.74 -14.86 22.07
C MET A 142 -4.40 -13.37 22.04
N LEU A 143 -3.75 -12.96 20.95
CA LEU A 143 -3.67 -11.58 20.52
C LEU A 143 -5.07 -11.15 20.09
N GLU A 144 -5.89 -10.76 21.06
CA GLU A 144 -7.02 -9.87 20.86
C GLU A 144 -6.47 -8.49 20.43
N SER A 145 -6.07 -8.39 19.17
CA SER A 145 -6.00 -7.10 18.46
C SER A 145 -7.09 -7.11 17.41
N ALA A 146 -8.33 -7.15 17.88
CA ALA A 146 -9.50 -6.80 17.10
C ALA A 146 -9.53 -5.27 16.90
N MET A 147 -8.58 -4.73 16.14
CA MET A 147 -8.81 -3.48 15.44
C MET A 147 -9.70 -3.80 14.24
N SER A 148 -11.01 -3.80 14.50
CA SER A 148 -12.06 -3.76 13.49
C SER A 148 -11.92 -2.49 12.66
N ILE A 149 -11.03 -2.53 11.66
CA ILE A 149 -11.09 -1.62 10.53
C ILE A 149 -12.12 -2.23 9.58
N SER A 150 -13.39 -2.11 9.97
CA SER A 150 -14.55 -2.25 9.08
C SER A 150 -14.62 -1.03 8.15
N GLY A 151 -13.55 -0.84 7.38
CA GLY A 151 -13.54 0.03 6.24
C GLY A 151 -13.91 -0.80 5.03
N ASP A 152 -15.17 -0.72 4.62
CA ASP A 152 -15.67 -1.27 3.36
C ASP A 152 -14.77 -0.80 2.19
N VAL A 153 -13.84 -1.66 1.77
CA VAL A 153 -12.92 -1.40 0.64
C VAL A 153 -13.56 -1.82 -0.69
N SER A 154 -14.88 -1.98 -0.73
CA SER A 154 -15.67 -2.09 -1.97
C SER A 154 -15.75 -0.74 -2.69
N ARG A 155 -14.59 -0.14 -3.00
CA ARG A 155 -14.51 0.98 -3.92
C ARG A 155 -13.39 0.74 -4.92
N MET A 156 -13.75 -0.13 -5.86
CA MET A 156 -13.31 -0.17 -7.26
C MET A 156 -12.13 0.77 -7.55
N SER A 157 -10.94 0.17 -7.60
CA SER A 157 -9.80 0.74 -8.31
C SER A 157 -10.25 1.20 -9.70
N PRO A 158 -10.24 2.50 -10.03
CA PRO A 158 -10.37 2.91 -11.41
C PRO A 158 -9.03 2.62 -12.08
N PHE A 159 -8.99 1.47 -12.74
CA PHE A 159 -7.97 1.07 -13.71
C PHE A 159 -7.62 2.28 -14.58
N PHE A 160 -6.40 2.79 -14.42
CA PHE A 160 -5.87 3.93 -15.14
C PHE A 160 -5.85 3.62 -16.63
N ALA A 161 -6.86 4.09 -17.35
CA ALA A 161 -6.77 4.26 -18.79
C ALA A 161 -5.96 5.54 -19.02
N ASP A 162 -4.69 5.37 -19.38
CA ASP A 162 -3.87 6.40 -19.99
C ASP A 162 -4.61 6.97 -21.20
N ASN A 163 -5.24 8.12 -21.01
CA ASN A 163 -5.51 9.04 -22.11
C ASN A 163 -4.19 9.74 -22.43
N VAL A 164 -3.30 9.00 -23.09
CA VAL A 164 -2.30 9.60 -23.97
C VAL A 164 -3.11 10.28 -25.06
N ASP A 165 -3.24 11.60 -24.94
CA ASP A 165 -3.75 12.49 -25.96
C ASP A 165 -2.71 12.49 -27.09
N GLN A 166 -2.76 11.47 -27.94
CA GLN A 166 -1.94 11.37 -29.14
C GLN A 166 -2.57 12.33 -30.15
N SER A 167 -2.18 13.60 -30.09
CA SER A 167 -2.37 14.57 -31.16
C SER A 167 -1.63 14.05 -32.39
N GLN A 168 -2.33 13.31 -33.25
CA GLN A 168 -1.90 13.11 -34.61
C GLN A 168 -2.19 14.41 -35.37
N ASP A 169 -1.19 15.29 -35.39
CA ASP A 169 -1.09 16.32 -36.41
C ASP A 169 -0.85 15.63 -37.75
N GLY A 170 -1.95 15.33 -38.45
CA GLY A 170 -1.92 14.85 -39.82
C GLY A 170 -1.66 16.00 -40.79
N PRO A 171 -0.73 15.87 -41.75
CA PRO A 171 -0.43 16.91 -42.73
C PRO A 171 -1.52 16.97 -43.83
N TYR A 172 -1.99 18.19 -44.09
CA TYR A 172 -2.59 18.72 -45.32
C TYR A 172 -3.63 17.87 -46.07
N SER A 173 -4.90 18.25 -45.93
CA SER A 173 -5.92 18.00 -46.96
C SER A 173 -6.28 19.33 -47.62
N LEU A 174 -5.72 19.56 -48.81
CA LEU A 174 -6.09 20.64 -49.73
C LEU A 174 -7.41 20.28 -50.41
N GLY A 175 -8.52 20.59 -49.75
CA GLY A 175 -9.87 20.46 -50.29
C GLY A 175 -10.45 21.80 -50.68
N SER A 176 -10.22 22.22 -51.93
CA SER A 176 -10.85 23.37 -52.59
C SER A 176 -12.34 23.09 -52.79
N GLY A 177 -13.19 23.82 -52.05
CA GLY A 177 -14.64 23.71 -52.13
C GLY A 177 -15.28 24.78 -51.28
N GLU A 178 -15.04 26.04 -51.63
CA GLU A 178 -15.53 27.22 -50.92
C GLU A 178 -17.05 27.37 -51.13
N LYS A 179 -17.83 26.60 -50.37
CA LYS A 179 -19.26 26.87 -50.21
C LYS A 179 -19.41 28.10 -49.33
N LEU A 180 -19.85 29.20 -49.93
CA LEU A 180 -20.27 30.43 -49.25
C LEU A 180 -21.45 30.14 -48.30
N VAL A 181 -21.12 29.69 -47.08
CA VAL A 181 -22.09 29.54 -46.00
C VAL A 181 -22.41 30.95 -45.50
N VAL A 182 -23.57 31.45 -45.88
CA VAL A 182 -24.17 32.67 -45.35
C VAL A 182 -24.29 32.51 -43.84
N LYS A 183 -23.37 33.13 -43.10
CA LYS A 183 -23.38 33.13 -41.63
C LYS A 183 -24.58 33.93 -41.16
N LYS A 184 -25.65 33.22 -40.81
CA LYS A 184 -26.81 33.78 -40.10
C LYS A 184 -26.29 34.49 -38.84
N GLY A 185 -26.48 35.81 -38.78
CA GLY A 185 -25.90 36.65 -37.73
C GLY A 185 -26.33 36.17 -36.34
N LYS A 186 -25.36 35.65 -35.58
CA LYS A 186 -25.58 35.20 -34.20
C LYS A 186 -25.86 36.44 -33.34
N THR A 187 -26.98 36.44 -32.62
CA THR A 187 -27.34 37.60 -31.78
C THR A 187 -26.34 37.72 -30.62
N ARG A 188 -26.00 38.95 -30.20
CA ARG A 188 -25.02 39.22 -29.12
C ARG A 188 -25.32 38.47 -27.82
N GLY A 189 -26.58 38.09 -27.57
CA GLY A 189 -26.98 37.30 -26.40
C GLY A 189 -26.47 35.85 -26.42
N GLU A 190 -26.49 35.18 -27.57
CA GLU A 190 -26.06 33.77 -27.68
C GLU A 190 -24.54 33.61 -27.54
N GLU A 191 -23.76 34.62 -27.94
CA GLU A 191 -22.30 34.57 -27.83
C GLU A 191 -21.81 34.57 -26.37
N ASN A 192 -22.53 35.25 -25.47
CA ASN A 192 -22.19 35.29 -24.05
C ASN A 192 -22.49 33.96 -23.36
N HIS A 193 -23.63 33.33 -23.69
CA HIS A 193 -24.01 32.04 -23.13
C HIS A 193 -22.98 30.93 -23.45
N ASP A 194 -22.51 30.86 -24.70
CA ASP A 194 -21.49 29.89 -25.12
C ASP A 194 -20.17 30.07 -24.36
N LYS A 195 -19.77 31.32 -24.08
CA LYS A 195 -18.55 31.63 -23.32
C LYS A 195 -18.66 31.14 -21.88
N ASP A 196 -19.80 31.35 -21.23
CA ASP A 196 -20.04 30.92 -19.86
C ASP A 196 -20.11 29.39 -19.73
N GLU A 197 -20.73 28.70 -20.68
CA GLU A 197 -20.75 27.24 -20.69
C GLU A 197 -19.33 26.65 -20.82
N ARG A 198 -18.50 27.24 -21.69
CA ARG A 198 -17.08 26.85 -21.83
C ARG A 198 -16.30 27.08 -20.54
N ARG A 199 -16.53 28.20 -19.84
CA ARG A 199 -15.91 28.49 -18.52
C ARG A 199 -16.31 27.45 -17.48
N ARG A 200 -17.60 27.14 -17.35
CA ARG A 200 -18.11 26.09 -16.43
C ARG A 200 -17.53 24.72 -16.73
N LYS A 201 -17.41 24.33 -18.01
CA LYS A 201 -16.78 23.07 -18.42
C LYS A 201 -15.28 23.02 -18.06
N LYS A 202 -14.54 24.11 -18.27
CA LYS A 202 -13.12 24.21 -17.91
C LYS A 202 -12.91 24.10 -16.40
N GLU A 203 -13.73 24.79 -15.61
CA GLU A 203 -13.66 24.74 -14.15
C GLU A 203 -13.95 23.33 -13.61
N LYS A 204 -15.00 22.67 -14.11
CA LYS A 204 -15.28 21.26 -13.77
C LYS A 204 -14.11 20.34 -14.09
N LYS A 205 -13.39 20.56 -15.20
CA LYS A 205 -12.20 19.80 -15.56
C LYS A 205 -11.03 20.07 -14.58
N ARG A 206 -10.82 21.32 -14.16
CA ARG A 206 -9.80 21.68 -13.15
C ARG A 206 -10.06 21.00 -11.81
N LYS A 207 -11.27 21.12 -11.28
CA LYS A 207 -11.71 20.44 -10.03
C LYS A 207 -11.50 18.92 -10.09
N LYS A 208 -11.82 18.28 -11.22
CA LYS A 208 -11.56 16.83 -11.41
C LYS A 208 -10.06 16.49 -11.39
N LYS A 209 -9.21 17.34 -11.97
CA LYS A 209 -7.74 17.14 -11.94
C LYS A 209 -7.19 17.30 -10.52
N GLU A 210 -7.65 18.31 -9.79
CA GLU A 210 -7.27 18.55 -8.39
C GLU A 210 -7.65 17.36 -7.49
N ILE A 211 -8.90 16.87 -7.59
CA ILE A 211 -9.34 15.68 -6.85
C ILE A 211 -8.48 14.46 -7.20
N LYS A 212 -8.18 14.25 -8.51
CA LYS A 212 -7.33 13.14 -8.94
C LYS A 212 -5.91 13.25 -8.36
N ALA A 213 -5.33 14.44 -8.36
CA ALA A 213 -4.02 14.69 -7.76
C ALA A 213 -4.01 14.46 -6.25
N ALA A 214 -5.05 14.90 -5.54
CA ALA A 214 -5.21 14.64 -4.11
C ALA A 214 -5.28 13.14 -3.80
N ILE A 215 -6.05 12.37 -4.58
CA ILE A 215 -6.13 10.90 -4.42
C ILE A 215 -4.78 10.24 -4.67
N MET A 216 -4.04 10.69 -5.70
CA MET A 216 -2.68 10.17 -5.96
C MET A 216 -1.75 10.41 -4.78
N LEU A 217 -1.74 11.63 -4.25
CA LEU A 217 -0.92 12.00 -3.10
C LEU A 217 -1.28 11.16 -1.86
N GLN A 218 -2.58 11.00 -1.58
CA GLN A 218 -3.07 10.14 -0.48
C GLN A 218 -2.63 8.69 -0.65
N ASN A 219 -2.69 8.14 -1.86
CA ASN A 219 -2.26 6.77 -2.13
C ASN A 219 -0.75 6.58 -1.93
N VAL A 220 0.07 7.55 -2.35
CA VAL A 220 1.52 7.53 -2.12
C VAL A 220 1.81 7.57 -0.61
N PHE A 221 1.15 8.45 0.14
CA PHE A 221 1.31 8.55 1.58
C PHE A 221 0.92 7.25 2.29
N ARG A 222 -0.29 6.73 2.00
CA ARG A 222 -0.77 5.45 2.56
C ARG A 222 0.18 4.29 2.26
N SER A 223 0.71 4.23 1.04
CA SER A 223 1.65 3.17 0.63
C SER A 223 3.01 3.30 1.32
N LYS A 224 3.49 4.52 1.56
CA LYS A 224 4.73 4.76 2.32
C LYS A 224 4.55 4.37 3.78
N PHE A 225 3.43 4.78 4.38
CA PHE A 225 3.09 4.44 5.76
C PHE A 225 2.92 2.94 5.96
N ALA A 226 2.16 2.26 5.10
CA ALA A 226 1.97 0.82 5.15
C ALA A 226 3.31 0.05 5.07
N ARG A 227 4.23 0.49 4.20
CA ARG A 227 5.59 -0.09 4.12
C ARG A 227 6.39 0.11 5.40
N ALA A 228 6.34 1.30 6.00
CA ALA A 228 7.04 1.57 7.26
C ALA A 228 6.50 0.71 8.41
N VAL A 229 5.18 0.57 8.53
CA VAL A 229 4.54 -0.29 9.54
C VAL A 229 4.91 -1.76 9.30
N ALA A 230 4.81 -2.25 8.06
CA ALA A 230 5.17 -3.62 7.72
C ALA A 230 6.65 -3.92 8.03
N HIS A 231 7.54 -2.97 7.75
CA HIS A 231 8.96 -3.08 8.10
C HIS A 231 9.16 -3.21 9.61
N ARG A 232 8.53 -2.34 10.40
CA ARG A 232 8.60 -2.38 11.87
C ARG A 232 8.08 -3.71 12.42
N MET A 233 6.93 -4.20 11.93
CA MET A 233 6.37 -5.48 12.36
C MET A 233 7.27 -6.66 12.01
N ARG A 234 7.91 -6.65 10.82
CA ARG A 234 8.88 -7.68 10.44
C ARG A 234 10.09 -7.67 11.37
N ARG A 235 10.64 -6.49 11.65
CA ARG A 235 11.79 -6.32 12.56
C ARG A 235 11.46 -6.83 13.97
N HIS A 236 10.31 -6.44 14.53
CA HIS A 236 9.86 -6.93 15.83
C HIS A 236 9.70 -8.46 15.86
N LYS A 237 9.14 -9.06 14.80
CA LYS A 237 9.04 -10.52 14.69
C LYS A 237 10.42 -11.20 14.62
N LEU A 238 11.37 -10.61 13.91
CA LEU A 238 12.74 -11.13 13.87
C LEU A 238 13.40 -11.09 15.26
N PHE A 239 13.24 -10.01 16.02
CA PHE A 239 13.71 -9.95 17.41
C PHE A 239 13.05 -11.00 18.29
N ALA A 240 11.73 -11.20 18.17
CA ALA A 240 11.02 -12.21 18.93
C ALA A 240 11.55 -13.64 18.64
N LEU A 241 11.82 -13.95 17.37
CA LEU A 241 12.40 -15.23 16.97
C LEU A 241 13.86 -15.37 17.45
N ALA A 242 14.67 -14.32 17.30
CA ALA A 242 16.05 -14.29 17.76
C ALA A 242 16.13 -14.55 19.28
N ALA A 243 15.29 -13.86 20.06
CA ALA A 243 15.17 -14.05 21.51
C ALA A 243 14.74 -15.49 21.87
N GLN A 244 13.80 -16.09 21.14
CA GLN A 244 13.40 -17.48 21.35
C GLN A 244 14.54 -18.47 21.06
N SER A 245 15.38 -18.19 20.07
CA SER A 245 16.54 -19.01 19.72
C SER A 245 17.79 -18.74 20.58
N GLY A 246 17.77 -17.70 21.42
CA GLY A 246 18.95 -17.26 22.17
C GLY A 246 20.06 -16.68 21.28
N VAL A 247 19.73 -16.20 20.08
CA VAL A 247 20.68 -15.64 19.11
C VAL A 247 20.58 -14.11 19.10
N LEU A 248 21.72 -13.43 18.92
CA LEU A 248 21.77 -11.98 18.75
C LEU A 248 21.51 -11.61 17.28
N LEU A 249 20.75 -10.53 17.04
CA LEU A 249 20.45 -10.09 15.67
C LEU A 249 21.53 -9.14 15.17
N ALA A 250 22.12 -9.43 14.00
CA ALA A 250 23.03 -8.51 13.32
C ALA A 250 22.31 -7.20 12.92
N CYS A 251 22.96 -6.07 13.15
CA CYS A 251 22.48 -4.77 12.70
C CYS A 251 22.68 -4.56 11.20
N GLU A 252 22.02 -3.54 10.63
CA GLU A 252 22.15 -3.19 9.21
C GLU A 252 23.63 -2.97 8.83
N GLY A 253 24.06 -3.65 7.77
CA GLY A 253 25.45 -3.60 7.30
C GLY A 253 26.40 -4.60 7.96
N THR A 254 25.95 -5.35 8.99
CA THR A 254 26.69 -6.47 9.55
C THR A 254 26.09 -7.79 9.06
N GLU A 255 26.92 -8.76 8.70
CA GLU A 255 26.47 -10.11 8.37
C GLU A 255 26.48 -11.00 9.62
N GLN A 256 25.46 -11.86 9.75
CA GLN A 256 25.32 -12.74 10.91
C GLN A 256 26.51 -13.70 11.02
N GLY A 257 27.16 -13.73 12.19
CA GLY A 257 28.31 -14.59 12.47
C GLY A 257 29.67 -13.97 12.11
N LEU A 258 29.69 -12.73 11.60
CA LEU A 258 30.91 -11.96 11.38
C LEU A 258 31.09 -10.88 12.46
N THR A 259 32.29 -10.31 12.52
CA THR A 259 32.59 -9.15 13.35
C THR A 259 31.71 -7.95 12.97
N GLY A 260 31.05 -7.32 13.96
CA GLY A 260 30.20 -6.16 13.72
C GLY A 260 29.24 -5.83 14.86
N TRP A 261 28.16 -5.11 14.53
CA TRP A 261 27.19 -4.62 15.51
C TRP A 261 26.01 -5.58 15.66
N TYR A 262 25.69 -5.94 16.90
CA TYR A 262 24.62 -6.86 17.24
C TYR A 262 23.68 -6.27 18.29
N GLN A 263 22.41 -6.67 18.25
CA GLN A 263 21.37 -6.17 19.14
C GLN A 263 20.56 -7.34 19.71
N GLN A 264 20.34 -7.37 21.02
CA GLN A 264 19.61 -8.45 21.70
C GLN A 264 18.09 -8.24 21.66
N THR A 265 17.63 -7.05 21.97
CA THR A 265 16.22 -6.63 21.94
C THR A 265 16.05 -5.35 21.15
N GLU A 266 14.84 -5.07 20.63
CA GLU A 266 14.58 -3.86 19.82
C GLU A 266 14.95 -2.56 20.55
N GLU A 267 14.86 -2.54 21.88
CA GLU A 267 15.16 -1.40 22.75
C GLU A 267 16.60 -1.41 23.30
N SER A 268 17.34 -2.51 23.18
CA SER A 268 18.72 -2.59 23.66
C SER A 268 19.66 -1.74 22.81
N ILE A 269 20.70 -1.20 23.42
CA ILE A 269 21.75 -0.48 22.68
C ILE A 269 22.53 -1.51 21.85
N PRO A 270 22.79 -1.27 20.55
CA PRO A 270 23.65 -2.13 19.76
C PRO A 270 25.06 -2.22 20.34
N VAL A 271 25.61 -3.43 20.37
CA VAL A 271 26.91 -3.72 20.96
C VAL A 271 27.83 -4.33 19.90
N TYR A 272 29.10 -3.96 19.90
CA TYR A 272 30.07 -4.47 18.93
C TYR A 272 30.71 -5.78 19.41
N TYR A 273 30.71 -6.79 18.55
CA TYR A 273 31.37 -8.07 18.77
C TYR A 273 32.42 -8.33 17.72
N GLU A 274 33.58 -8.78 18.16
CA GLU A 274 34.64 -9.33 17.32
C GLU A 274 34.54 -10.85 17.33
N VAL A 275 34.49 -11.44 16.13
CA VAL A 275 34.42 -12.89 15.94
C VAL A 275 35.78 -13.36 15.42
N ASN A 276 36.47 -14.19 16.21
CA ASN A 276 37.76 -14.76 15.83
C ASN A 276 37.58 -15.81 14.71
N GLU A 277 38.67 -16.21 14.05
CA GLU A 277 38.67 -17.30 13.05
C GLU A 277 38.11 -18.63 13.58
N ARG A 278 38.14 -18.82 14.90
CA ARG A 278 37.56 -19.98 15.60
C ARG A 278 36.05 -19.89 15.82
N GLY A 279 35.42 -18.77 15.45
CA GLY A 279 34.01 -18.50 15.70
C GLY A 279 33.69 -18.10 17.15
N GLU A 280 34.70 -17.78 17.96
CA GLU A 280 34.53 -17.29 19.33
C GLU A 280 34.18 -15.80 19.31
N TRP A 281 33.17 -15.41 20.09
CA TRP A 281 32.66 -14.05 20.15
C TRP A 281 33.29 -13.31 21.33
N LYS A 282 33.94 -12.18 21.04
CA LYS A 282 34.52 -11.29 22.05
C LYS A 282 33.79 -9.95 22.03
N LEU A 283 33.25 -9.58 23.18
CA LEU A 283 32.66 -8.27 23.39
C LEU A 283 33.78 -7.22 23.46
N ILE A 284 33.74 -6.20 22.60
CA ILE A 284 34.60 -5.03 22.68
C ILE A 284 33.79 -3.90 23.31
N MET A 285 34.15 -3.53 24.55
CA MET A 285 33.62 -2.35 25.25
C MET A 285 34.61 -1.18 25.16
#